data_AF-A0A809S457-F1
#
_entry.id   AF-A0A809S457-F1
#
_cell.length_a   1.000
_cell.length_b   1.000
_cell.length_c   1.000
_cell.angle_alpha   90.00
_cell.angle_beta   90.00
_cell.angle_gamma   90.00
#
_symmetry.space_group_name_H-M   'P 1'
#
loop_
_entity.id
_entity.type
_entity.pdbx_description
1 polymer ?
#
loop_
_entity_poly.entity_id
_entity_poly.type
_entity_poly.pdbx_seq_one_letter_code
_entity_poly.pdbx_strand_id
1 'polypeptide(L)'
;MGYMKALVGFALFVSLLLAGCAGNKLVGTWDATGGPVAMKYTFGSDGSMKVLVSLPLPTGTAEFTAVGKYTVDGDSVTTVGESVSVKGVTGGLVDMIKAEAEKELKKEVKSKITWESNDRFTLDMDGQVVTFNRVKQQ
;
A
#
# COMPACT_ATOMS: atom_id res chain seq x y z
N MET A 1 22.37 7.74 34.57
CA MET A 1 21.75 6.65 35.35
C MET A 1 20.71 7.26 36.27
N GLY A 2 19.45 6.85 36.29
CA GLY A 2 18.79 5.76 35.62
C GLY A 2 17.34 5.88 36.01
N TYR A 3 16.48 6.16 35.05
CA TYR A 3 15.04 6.01 35.22
C TYR A 3 14.54 5.17 34.06
N MET A 4 15.12 3.97 34.02
CA MET A 4 14.68 2.81 33.25
C MET A 4 13.32 2.41 33.84
N LYS A 5 12.27 3.11 33.42
CA LYS A 5 10.90 2.84 33.82
C LYS A 5 10.34 1.74 32.94
N ALA A 6 9.94 0.66 33.61
CA ALA A 6 8.89 -0.26 33.21
C ALA A 6 9.15 -1.10 31.96
N LEU A 7 10.07 -2.06 32.12
CA LEU A 7 9.89 -3.37 31.52
C LEU A 7 9.03 -4.22 32.48
N VAL A 8 8.07 -4.93 31.88
CA VAL A 8 7.26 -6.02 32.44
C VAL A 8 5.92 -5.62 33.08
N GLY A 9 4.84 -5.87 32.33
CA GLY A 9 3.61 -6.39 32.93
C GLY A 9 2.32 -5.62 32.67
N PHE A 10 1.86 -5.53 31.42
CA PHE A 10 0.41 -5.45 31.17
C PHE A 10 0.06 -5.96 29.77
N ALA A 11 -0.76 -7.02 29.73
CA ALA A 11 -1.48 -7.53 28.57
C ALA A 11 -0.69 -8.28 27.46
N LEU A 12 -0.11 -9.43 27.82
CA LEU A 12 -0.32 -10.63 27.00
C LEU A 12 -1.81 -11.01 27.10
N PHE A 13 -2.67 -10.26 26.42
CA PHE A 13 -4.09 -10.60 26.27
C PHE A 13 -4.26 -11.25 24.90
N VAL A 14 -4.42 -12.56 24.95
CA VAL A 14 -5.05 -13.40 23.94
C VAL A 14 -6.40 -12.76 23.57
N SER A 15 -6.40 -11.97 22.50
CA SER A 15 -7.55 -11.42 21.78
C SER A 15 -6.96 -10.54 20.68
N LEU A 16 -6.60 -11.08 19.52
CA LEU A 16 -7.57 -11.19 18.44
C LEU A 16 -7.18 -12.30 17.43
N LEU A 17 -7.48 -13.55 17.79
CA LEU A 17 -7.87 -14.59 16.81
C LEU A 17 -9.20 -14.24 16.09
N LEU A 18 -9.67 -12.99 16.19
CA LEU A 18 -10.87 -12.43 15.54
C LEU A 18 -10.56 -11.31 14.53
N ALA A 19 -9.29 -11.05 14.19
CA ALA A 19 -8.97 -10.45 12.89
C ALA A 19 -9.21 -11.44 11.72
N GLY A 20 -9.63 -12.67 12.02
CA GLY A 20 -9.87 -13.76 11.08
C GLY A 20 -11.26 -13.83 10.45
N CYS A 21 -12.17 -12.88 10.68
CA CYS A 21 -13.51 -12.92 10.05
C CYS A 21 -13.86 -11.70 9.17
N ALA A 22 -13.04 -10.64 9.17
CA ALA A 22 -13.08 -9.56 8.18
C ALA A 22 -11.80 -9.49 7.32
N GLY A 23 -10.75 -10.22 7.70
CA GLY A 23 -9.43 -10.19 7.09
C GLY A 23 -9.25 -11.21 5.98
N ASN A 24 -9.59 -10.83 4.75
CA ASN A 24 -8.76 -11.05 3.54
C ASN A 24 -9.41 -10.56 2.25
N LYS A 25 -10.55 -9.87 2.32
CA LYS A 25 -11.23 -9.36 1.12
C LYS A 25 -10.33 -8.47 0.26
N LEU A 26 -9.35 -7.80 0.88
CA LEU A 26 -8.35 -6.97 0.21
C LEU A 26 -7.25 -7.79 -0.51
N VAL A 27 -6.99 -9.04 -0.12
CA VAL A 27 -5.95 -9.86 -0.75
C VAL A 27 -6.27 -10.11 -2.21
N GLY A 28 -5.24 -10.02 -3.03
CA GLY A 28 -5.31 -10.15 -4.47
C GLY A 28 -4.72 -8.94 -5.20
N THR A 29 -4.91 -8.93 -6.51
CA THR A 29 -4.43 -7.87 -7.39
C THR A 29 -5.60 -7.00 -7.84
N TRP A 30 -5.36 -5.69 -7.88
CA TRP A 30 -6.36 -4.66 -8.11
C TRP A 30 -5.83 -3.62 -9.09
N ASP A 31 -6.66 -3.23 -10.06
CA ASP A 31 -6.43 -2.05 -10.87
C ASP A 31 -7.05 -0.85 -10.16
N ALA A 32 -6.22 0.16 -9.87
CA ALA A 32 -6.57 1.38 -9.19
C ALA A 32 -6.69 2.54 -10.19
N THR A 33 -7.80 3.26 -10.12
CA THR A 33 -8.15 4.41 -10.98
C THR A 33 -8.65 5.59 -10.15
N GLY A 34 -8.69 6.78 -10.73
CA GLY A 34 -9.01 8.03 -10.01
C GLY A 34 -7.78 8.77 -9.45
N GLY A 35 -6.61 8.15 -9.53
CA GLY A 35 -5.31 8.81 -9.42
C GLY A 35 -4.88 9.50 -10.72
N PRO A 36 -3.77 10.27 -10.70
CA PRO A 36 -3.23 10.89 -11.91
C PRO A 36 -2.76 9.87 -12.96
N VAL A 37 -2.51 8.64 -12.53
CA VAL A 37 -2.00 7.53 -13.34
C VAL A 37 -2.69 6.24 -12.93
N ALA A 38 -2.88 5.32 -13.87
CA ALA A 38 -3.38 3.99 -13.57
C ALA A 38 -2.30 3.20 -12.82
N MET A 39 -2.71 2.52 -11.75
CA MET A 39 -1.79 1.79 -10.88
C MET A 39 -2.33 0.39 -10.62
N LYS A 40 -1.43 -0.57 -10.40
CA LYS A 40 -1.80 -1.93 -10.04
C LYS A 40 -1.29 -2.26 -8.65
N TYR A 41 -2.19 -2.60 -7.74
CA TYR A 41 -1.89 -2.96 -6.37
C TYR A 41 -2.00 -4.46 -6.19
N THR A 42 -1.10 -5.04 -5.40
CA THR A 42 -1.20 -6.43 -4.95
C THR A 42 -1.04 -6.45 -3.45
N PHE A 43 -2.03 -6.99 -2.76
CA PHE A 43 -2.04 -7.18 -1.32
C PHE A 43 -1.88 -8.68 -1.04
N GLY A 44 -0.78 -9.05 -0.38
CA GLY A 44 -0.46 -10.41 0.01
C GLY A 44 -1.12 -10.79 1.34
N SER A 45 -1.47 -12.07 1.50
CA SER A 45 -2.06 -12.60 2.74
C SER A 45 -1.13 -12.53 3.95
N ASP A 46 0.15 -12.24 3.73
CA ASP A 46 1.18 -12.02 4.73
C ASP A 46 1.28 -10.55 5.19
N GLY A 47 0.39 -9.68 4.71
CA GLY A 47 0.42 -8.25 5.00
C GLY A 47 1.40 -7.47 4.10
N SER A 48 1.97 -8.10 3.07
CA SER A 48 2.80 -7.41 2.07
C SER A 48 1.95 -6.63 1.07
N MET A 49 2.47 -5.50 0.60
CA MET A 49 1.86 -4.68 -0.44
C MET A 49 2.88 -4.46 -1.56
N LYS A 50 2.41 -4.53 -2.80
CA LYS A 50 3.18 -4.15 -3.98
C LYS A 50 2.34 -3.23 -4.86
N VAL A 51 2.95 -2.14 -5.34
CA VAL A 51 2.35 -1.20 -6.28
C VAL A 51 3.19 -1.16 -7.54
N LEU A 52 2.53 -1.27 -8.68
CA LEU A 52 3.12 -1.18 -10.00
C LEU A 52 2.51 0.01 -10.74
N VAL A 53 3.38 0.83 -11.32
CA VAL A 53 2.99 1.98 -12.14
C VAL A 53 3.81 1.95 -13.42
N SER A 54 3.13 2.07 -14.56
CA SER A 54 3.78 2.17 -15.87
C SER A 54 3.48 3.54 -16.45
N LEU A 55 4.52 4.36 -16.64
CA LEU A 55 4.40 5.71 -17.18
C LEU A 55 5.04 5.77 -18.57
N PRO A 56 4.26 6.05 -19.63
CA PRO A 56 4.84 6.34 -20.93
C PRO A 56 5.54 7.69 -20.89
N LEU A 57 6.81 7.73 -21.30
CA LEU A 57 7.62 8.93 -21.43
C LEU A 57 8.07 9.08 -22.89
N PRO A 58 8.48 10.28 -23.33
CA PRO A 58 8.98 10.48 -24.70
C PRO A 58 10.15 9.57 -25.07
N THR A 59 10.93 9.14 -24.09
CA THR A 59 12.14 8.31 -24.25
C THR A 59 11.90 6.81 -24.09
N GLY A 60 10.68 6.38 -23.78
CA GLY A 60 10.33 4.98 -23.50
C GLY A 60 9.31 4.85 -22.36
N THR A 61 9.10 3.65 -21.84
CA THR A 61 8.20 3.43 -20.70
C THR A 61 9.00 3.28 -19.43
N ALA A 62 8.70 4.11 -18.42
CA ALA A 62 9.22 3.93 -17.07
C ALA A 62 8.29 3.03 -16.26
N GLU A 63 8.86 2.01 -15.62
CA GLU A 63 8.14 1.13 -14.71
C GLU A 63 8.61 1.35 -13.27
N PHE A 64 7.67 1.69 -12.40
CA PHE A 64 7.88 1.89 -10.98
C PHE A 64 7.30 0.72 -10.22
N THR A 65 8.09 0.15 -9.32
CA THR A 65 7.63 -0.85 -8.37
C THR A 65 7.92 -0.36 -6.97
N ALA A 66 6.87 -0.09 -6.20
CA ALA A 66 6.97 0.13 -4.77
C ALA A 66 6.55 -1.14 -4.02
N VAL A 67 7.26 -1.49 -2.96
CA VAL A 67 6.88 -2.57 -2.04
C VAL A 67 6.77 -2.01 -0.63
N GLY A 68 5.91 -2.62 0.16
CA GLY A 68 5.66 -2.18 1.52
C GLY A 68 4.79 -3.16 2.29
N LYS A 69 4.18 -2.67 3.36
CA LYS A 69 3.27 -3.41 4.21
C LYS A 69 1.92 -2.73 4.31
N TYR A 70 0.90 -3.50 4.65
CA TYR A 70 -0.41 -2.98 4.98
C TYR A 70 -1.02 -3.69 6.18
N THR A 71 -1.92 -3.00 6.86
CA THR A 71 -2.81 -3.55 7.88
C THR A 71 -4.23 -3.07 7.62
N VAL A 72 -5.20 -3.87 8.07
CA VAL A 72 -6.62 -3.55 7.97
C VAL A 72 -7.22 -3.63 9.37
N ASP A 73 -7.90 -2.56 9.78
CA ASP A 73 -8.61 -2.45 11.05
C ASP A 73 -10.00 -1.84 10.80
N GLY A 74 -11.02 -2.71 10.78
CA GLY A 74 -12.37 -2.33 10.36
C GLY A 74 -12.39 -1.71 8.96
N ASP A 75 -12.88 -0.47 8.87
CA ASP A 75 -12.94 0.31 7.62
C ASP A 75 -11.69 1.20 7.40
N SER A 76 -10.59 0.89 8.08
CA SER A 76 -9.31 1.58 7.92
C SER A 76 -8.26 0.66 7.32
N VAL A 77 -7.53 1.16 6.34
CA VAL A 77 -6.33 0.52 5.80
C VAL A 77 -5.14 1.43 6.09
N THR A 78 -4.12 0.89 6.75
CA THR A 78 -2.84 1.61 6.93
C THR A 78 -1.82 0.97 6.02
N THR A 79 -1.09 1.79 5.27
CA THR A 79 -0.01 1.34 4.39
C THR A 79 1.29 2.05 4.71
N VAL A 80 2.40 1.33 4.55
CA VAL A 80 3.75 1.85 4.76
C VAL A 80 4.64 1.34 3.64
N GLY A 81 5.22 2.25 2.86
CA GLY A 81 6.19 1.89 1.83
C GLY A 81 7.55 1.55 2.43
N GLU A 82 8.22 0.52 1.91
CA GLU A 82 9.55 0.08 2.36
C GLU A 82 10.64 0.40 1.34
N SER A 83 10.39 0.15 0.04
CA SER A 83 11.35 0.46 -1.01
C SER A 83 10.67 0.72 -2.36
N VAL A 84 11.40 1.38 -3.25
CA VAL A 84 10.99 1.67 -4.62
C VAL A 84 12.09 1.28 -5.60
N SER A 85 11.69 0.76 -6.75
CA SER A 85 12.59 0.48 -7.87
C SER A 85 12.01 1.03 -9.16
N VAL A 86 12.89 1.43 -10.07
CA VAL A 86 12.55 2.05 -11.35
C VAL A 86 13.28 1.31 -12.46
N LYS A 87 12.58 1.00 -13.56
CA LYS A 87 13.12 0.37 -14.76
C LYS A 87 12.68 1.14 -16.02
N GLY A 88 13.35 0.88 -17.14
CA GLY A 88 12.97 1.42 -18.46
C GLY A 88 13.41 2.87 -18.73
N VAL A 89 14.02 3.52 -17.75
CA VAL A 89 14.64 4.85 -17.88
C VAL A 89 16.03 4.84 -17.23
N THR A 90 16.92 5.71 -17.71
CA THR A 90 18.30 5.82 -17.24
C THR A 90 18.68 7.27 -16.94
N GLY A 91 19.71 7.47 -16.11
CA GLY A 91 20.26 8.80 -15.80
C GLY A 91 19.53 9.51 -14.66
N GLY A 92 19.77 10.82 -14.53
CA GLY A 92 19.36 11.61 -13.35
C GLY A 92 17.87 11.65 -13.06
N LEU A 93 17.00 11.32 -14.03
CA LEU A 93 15.56 11.18 -13.81
C LEU A 93 15.24 10.03 -12.84
N VAL A 94 15.97 8.91 -12.92
CA VAL A 94 15.78 7.77 -12.00
C VAL A 94 16.11 8.17 -10.58
N ASP A 95 17.23 8.87 -10.41
CA ASP A 95 17.71 9.29 -9.09
C ASP A 95 16.78 10.32 -8.46
N MET A 96 16.28 11.28 -9.25
CA MET A 96 15.26 12.23 -8.80
C MET A 96 13.97 11.54 -8.34
N ILE A 97 13.47 10.58 -9.11
CA ILE A 97 12.21 9.90 -8.75
C ILE A 97 12.40 9.01 -7.52
N LYS A 98 13.52 8.29 -7.43
CA LYS A 98 13.83 7.51 -6.22
C LYS A 98 13.94 8.41 -5.00
N ALA A 99 14.67 9.52 -5.10
CA ALA A 99 14.84 10.44 -3.98
C ALA A 99 13.50 11.02 -3.50
N GLU A 100 12.58 11.36 -4.40
CA GLU A 100 11.27 11.87 -4.01
C GLU A 100 10.37 10.78 -3.43
N ALA A 101 10.31 9.61 -4.07
CA ALA A 101 9.57 8.47 -3.55
C ALA A 101 10.10 8.06 -2.17
N GLU A 102 11.41 8.06 -1.94
CA GLU A 102 12.04 7.74 -0.65
C GLU A 102 11.70 8.70 0.48
N LYS A 103 11.37 9.96 0.21
CA LYS A 103 10.88 10.90 1.24
C LYS A 103 9.49 10.54 1.74
N GLU A 104 8.67 9.98 0.86
CA GLU A 104 7.31 9.56 1.16
C GLU A 104 7.24 8.09 1.61
N LEU A 105 8.26 7.28 1.29
CA LEU A 105 8.44 5.96 1.87
C LEU A 105 8.54 6.06 3.40
N LYS A 106 8.08 5.01 4.08
CA LYS A 106 8.04 4.88 5.54
C LYS A 106 7.06 5.80 6.28
N LYS A 107 6.43 6.77 5.62
CA LYS A 107 5.28 7.46 6.21
C LYS A 107 4.09 6.51 6.22
N GLU A 108 3.40 6.47 7.36
CA GLU A 108 2.15 5.73 7.44
C GLU A 108 1.05 6.53 6.75
N VAL A 109 0.40 5.92 5.78
CA VAL A 109 -0.79 6.47 5.13
C VAL A 109 -1.99 5.69 5.63
N LYS A 110 -2.88 6.39 6.33
CA LYS A 110 -4.15 5.84 6.81
C LYS A 110 -5.25 6.26 5.85
N SER A 111 -5.98 5.28 5.33
CA SER A 111 -7.04 5.48 4.35
C SER A 111 -8.32 4.82 4.80
N LYS A 112 -9.46 5.47 4.53
CA LYS A 112 -10.78 4.87 4.78
C LYS A 112 -11.14 3.98 3.59
N ILE A 113 -11.48 2.72 3.85
CA ILE A 113 -11.97 1.80 2.82
C ILE A 113 -13.49 1.80 2.79
N THR A 114 -14.07 1.84 1.59
CA THR A 114 -15.51 1.67 1.37
C THR A 114 -15.74 0.57 0.33
N TRP A 115 -16.36 -0.53 0.75
CA TRP A 115 -16.62 -1.67 -0.13
C TRP A 115 -17.93 -1.47 -0.90
N GLU A 116 -17.86 -1.58 -2.23
CA GLU A 116 -19.05 -1.59 -3.10
C GLU A 116 -19.46 -3.03 -3.47
N SER A 117 -18.48 -3.93 -3.60
CA SER A 117 -18.72 -5.36 -3.85
C SER A 117 -17.53 -6.20 -3.36
N ASN A 118 -17.46 -7.49 -3.73
CA ASN A 118 -16.28 -8.33 -3.47
C ASN A 118 -15.07 -8.01 -4.36
N ASP A 119 -15.35 -7.39 -5.51
CA ASP A 119 -14.38 -7.11 -6.56
C ASP A 119 -14.21 -5.61 -6.79
N ARG A 120 -14.76 -4.78 -5.89
CA ARG A 120 -14.67 -3.33 -5.99
C ARG A 120 -14.76 -2.63 -4.63
N PHE A 121 -13.85 -1.69 -4.41
CA PHE A 121 -13.86 -0.78 -3.27
C PHE A 121 -13.22 0.56 -3.64
N THR A 122 -13.37 1.54 -2.76
CA THR A 122 -12.65 2.80 -2.83
C THR A 122 -11.79 3.00 -1.58
N LEU A 123 -10.66 3.69 -1.75
CA LEU A 123 -9.87 4.24 -0.65
C LEU A 123 -9.95 5.76 -0.70
N ASP A 124 -10.30 6.37 0.42
CA ASP A 124 -10.11 7.80 0.63
C ASP A 124 -8.70 8.03 1.20
N MET A 125 -7.83 8.57 0.35
CA MET A 125 -6.45 8.91 0.66
C MET A 125 -6.36 10.44 0.82
N ASP A 126 -6.65 10.92 2.03
CA ASP A 126 -6.59 12.36 2.36
C ASP A 126 -7.46 13.25 1.46
N GLY A 127 -8.71 12.84 1.24
CA GLY A 127 -9.68 13.56 0.40
C GLY A 127 -9.63 13.16 -1.08
N GLN A 128 -8.62 12.40 -1.50
CA GLN A 128 -8.58 11.81 -2.84
C GLN A 128 -9.16 10.40 -2.82
N VAL A 129 -10.29 10.22 -3.51
CA VAL A 129 -10.94 8.91 -3.64
C VAL A 129 -10.35 8.14 -4.82
N VAL A 130 -9.70 7.01 -4.54
CA VAL A 130 -9.16 6.08 -5.53
C VAL A 130 -10.04 4.84 -5.57
N THR A 131 -10.45 4.43 -6.77
CA THR A 131 -11.29 3.24 -7.00
C THR A 131 -10.43 2.05 -7.35
N PHE A 132 -10.68 0.92 -6.71
CA PHE A 132 -9.97 -0.34 -6.91
C PHE A 132 -10.92 -1.38 -7.48
N ASN A 133 -10.55 -1.99 -8.61
CA ASN A 133 -11.28 -3.07 -9.25
C ASN A 133 -10.42 -4.33 -9.27
N ARG A 134 -10.98 -5.47 -8.87
CA ARG A 134 -10.20 -6.72 -8.78
C ARG A 134 -9.78 -7.17 -10.18
N VAL A 135 -8.51 -7.49 -10.33
CA VAL A 135 -7.99 -8.14 -11.54
C VAL A 135 -8.44 -9.59 -11.51
N LYS A 136 -9.33 -9.97 -12.43
CA LYS A 136 -9.71 -11.37 -12.62
C LYS A 136 -8.51 -12.11 -13.21
N GLN A 137 -8.03 -13.14 -12.53
CA GLN A 137 -7.11 -14.09 -13.15
C GLN A 137 -7.87 -14.80 -14.28
N GLN A 138 -7.35 -14.72 -15.50
CA GLN A 138 -7.85 -15.45 -16.66
C GLN A 138 -7.49 -16.93 -16.54
#